data_AF-A0A966B112-F1
#
_entry.id   AF-A0A966B112-F1
#
_cell.length_a   1.000
_cell.length_b   1.000
_cell.length_c   1.000
_cell.angle_alpha   90.00
_cell.angle_beta   90.00
_cell.angle_gamma   90.00
#
_symmetry.space_group_name_H-M   'P 1'
#
loop_
_entity.id
_entity.type
_entity.pdbx_description
1 polymer ?
#
loop_
_entity_poly.entity_id
_entity_poly.type
_entity_poly.pdbx_seq_one_letter_code
_entity_poly.pdbx_strand_id
1 'polypeptide(L)'
;MSGNTMFWRVSFDETGEVMECRKFGKSIGGRAQAKVGELYHSHDFKRGSLMRFCGYPAWKLVGLTCIGWAGGNFKPYKVDLPNHFLFNEPNKIELEEGEEFGFATDTIGAVGHEYDVRLSTILKATKDPKLKGLVEPEGIVTVASSHDNRNVLDFNAESHKKRVGGGDTIAEIIYWERPEGGRVFHTGSIATAWAMYHDKPLSELIKNVLHHFKIEPENEAN
;
A
#
# COMPACT_ATOMS: atom_id res chain seq x y z
N MET A 1 -4.39 -6.55 0.10
CA MET A 1 -5.40 -5.51 -0.14
C MET A 1 -5.50 -4.62 1.11
N SER A 2 -4.48 -3.81 1.39
CA SER A 2 -4.45 -2.93 2.56
C SER A 2 -3.71 -1.63 2.26
N GLY A 3 -3.72 -0.71 3.21
CA GLY A 3 -2.77 0.39 3.33
C GLY A 3 -1.93 0.22 4.61
N ASN A 4 -0.93 1.08 4.80
CA ASN A 4 0.02 1.03 5.93
C ASN A 4 0.74 -0.32 6.07
N THR A 5 0.96 -0.98 4.94
CA THR A 5 1.40 -2.37 4.91
C THR A 5 2.89 -2.46 5.31
N MET A 6 3.21 -3.39 6.21
CA MET A 6 4.58 -3.61 6.72
C MET A 6 5.27 -2.32 7.21
N PHE A 7 4.57 -1.52 8.01
CA PHE A 7 5.08 -0.21 8.45
C PHE A 7 6.01 -0.30 9.66
N TRP A 8 5.57 -0.94 10.75
CA TRP A 8 6.34 -1.12 11.98
C TRP A 8 6.99 -2.50 12.04
N ARG A 9 8.27 -2.57 12.40
CA ARG A 9 8.92 -3.85 12.66
C ARG A 9 8.44 -4.41 14.00
N VAL A 10 8.19 -5.71 14.01
CA VAL A 10 7.88 -6.49 15.21
C VAL A 10 8.86 -7.67 15.33
N SER A 11 9.00 -8.20 16.54
CA SER A 11 9.62 -9.50 16.80
C SER A 11 8.78 -10.26 17.81
N PHE A 12 8.93 -11.58 17.86
CA PHE A 12 8.25 -12.44 18.81
C PHE A 12 9.28 -13.11 19.72
N ASP A 13 8.88 -13.45 20.93
CA ASP A 13 9.67 -14.31 21.81
C ASP A 13 9.71 -15.76 21.28
N GLU A 14 10.42 -16.64 21.98
CA GLU A 14 10.60 -18.03 21.52
C GLU A 14 9.29 -18.83 21.45
N THR A 15 8.28 -18.48 22.26
CA THR A 15 6.97 -19.14 22.24
C THR A 15 6.06 -18.59 21.14
N GLY A 16 6.33 -17.39 20.63
CA GLY A 16 5.47 -16.70 19.68
C GLY A 16 4.29 -15.97 20.34
N GLU A 17 4.20 -15.98 21.67
CA GLU A 17 3.05 -15.44 22.41
C GLU A 17 3.21 -13.94 22.73
N VAL A 18 4.45 -13.46 22.83
CA VAL A 18 4.74 -12.04 23.13
C VAL A 18 5.32 -11.34 21.92
N MET A 19 4.58 -10.36 21.41
CA MET A 19 5.04 -9.47 20.34
C MET A 19 5.70 -8.21 20.91
N GLU A 20 6.93 -7.95 20.49
CA GLU A 20 7.67 -6.71 20.79
C GLU A 20 7.62 -5.75 19.60
N CYS A 21 7.30 -4.47 19.88
CA CYS A 21 7.34 -3.39 18.89
C CYS A 21 7.84 -2.09 19.53
N ARG A 22 8.98 -1.58 19.08
CA ARG A 22 9.54 -0.31 19.55
C ARG A 22 9.37 0.79 18.51
N LYS A 23 8.60 1.85 18.84
CA LYS A 23 8.25 2.93 17.90
C LYS A 23 9.01 4.21 18.22
N PHE A 24 9.78 4.73 17.27
CA PHE A 24 10.58 5.95 17.46
C PHE A 24 9.89 7.19 16.89
N GLY A 25 10.15 8.36 17.50
CA GLY A 25 9.73 9.65 16.96
C GLY A 25 8.49 10.23 17.65
N LYS A 26 8.22 11.51 17.36
CA LYS A 26 7.12 12.28 17.97
C LYS A 26 5.84 12.27 17.13
N SER A 27 5.96 11.88 15.88
CA SER A 27 4.89 11.88 14.88
C SER A 27 4.49 10.46 14.53
N ILE A 28 3.48 10.31 13.68
CA ILE A 28 3.13 9.05 13.00
C ILE A 28 2.87 7.83 13.89
N GLY A 29 2.53 8.04 15.16
CA GLY A 29 2.35 6.96 16.14
C GLY A 29 3.64 6.48 16.82
N GLY A 30 4.73 7.22 16.70
CA GLY A 30 5.97 7.03 17.46
C GLY A 30 5.80 7.25 18.98
N ARG A 31 6.86 6.99 19.76
CA ARG A 31 6.91 7.28 21.20
C ARG A 31 7.94 8.37 21.45
N ALA A 32 7.46 9.53 21.88
CA ALA A 32 8.28 10.74 22.05
C ALA A 32 9.44 10.59 23.05
N GLN A 33 9.28 9.67 24.02
CA GLN A 33 10.29 9.36 25.04
C GLN A 33 11.28 8.25 24.61
N ALA A 34 11.01 7.54 23.51
CA ALA A 34 11.89 6.47 23.05
C ALA A 34 13.19 7.06 22.48
N LYS A 35 14.34 6.55 22.95
CA LYS A 35 15.65 6.96 22.44
C LYS A 35 16.13 6.02 21.36
N VAL A 36 17.00 6.52 20.47
CA VAL A 36 17.58 5.72 19.38
C VAL A 36 18.32 4.48 19.89
N GLY A 37 19.05 4.60 21.01
CA GLY A 37 19.76 3.48 21.64
C GLY A 37 18.84 2.40 22.24
N GLU A 38 17.55 2.70 22.43
CA GLU A 38 16.57 1.81 23.04
C GLU A 38 15.68 1.11 21.99
N LEU A 39 16.00 1.24 20.69
CA LEU A 39 15.17 0.68 19.61
C LEU A 39 15.46 -0.79 19.28
N TYR A 40 16.56 -1.35 19.76
CA TYR A 40 16.89 -2.75 19.52
C TYR A 40 15.95 -3.64 20.34
N HIS A 41 15.29 -4.56 19.65
CA HIS A 41 14.34 -5.48 20.27
C HIS A 41 15.11 -6.44 21.18
N SER A 42 14.57 -6.75 22.36
CA SER A 42 15.18 -7.72 23.28
C SER A 42 15.11 -9.15 22.76
N HIS A 43 14.12 -9.48 21.93
CA HIS A 43 13.93 -10.86 21.45
C HIS A 43 15.01 -11.28 20.43
N ASP A 44 15.49 -10.38 19.58
CA ASP A 44 16.42 -10.73 18.50
C ASP A 44 17.60 -9.76 18.34
N PHE A 45 17.72 -8.77 19.22
CA PHE A 45 18.76 -7.74 19.21
C PHE A 45 18.85 -6.94 17.90
N LYS A 46 17.82 -6.97 17.04
CA LYS A 46 17.77 -6.18 15.82
C LYS A 46 17.04 -4.86 16.04
N ARG A 47 17.42 -3.86 15.25
CA ARG A 47 16.81 -2.53 15.27
C ARG A 47 15.31 -2.61 15.00
N GLY A 48 14.48 -2.05 15.86
CA GLY A 48 13.04 -1.83 15.69
C GLY A 48 12.71 -0.50 15.03
N SER A 49 11.44 -0.09 15.12
CA SER A 49 10.85 1.09 14.46
C SER A 49 10.40 0.79 13.03
N LEU A 50 10.39 1.80 12.16
CA LEU A 50 9.89 1.66 10.78
C LEU A 50 10.68 0.60 10.01
N MET A 51 9.97 -0.36 9.42
CA MET A 51 10.52 -1.47 8.64
C MET A 51 11.51 -1.01 7.56
N ARG A 52 11.18 0.10 6.86
CA ARG A 52 12.04 0.69 5.83
C ARG A 52 13.40 1.16 6.35
N PHE A 53 13.48 1.60 7.61
CA PHE A 53 14.75 1.98 8.26
C PHE A 53 15.42 0.83 9.00
N CYS A 54 14.76 -0.33 9.06
CA CYS A 54 15.33 -1.57 9.58
C CYS A 54 15.94 -2.45 8.47
N GLY A 55 15.93 -1.99 7.21
CA GLY A 55 16.40 -2.77 6.06
C GLY A 55 15.36 -3.69 5.43
N TYR A 56 14.12 -3.66 5.90
CA TYR A 56 13.01 -4.50 5.43
C TYR A 56 11.87 -3.68 4.81
N PRO A 57 12.12 -2.82 3.81
CA PRO A 57 11.08 -1.95 3.28
C PRO A 57 9.95 -2.72 2.59
N ALA A 58 8.70 -2.29 2.81
CA ALA A 58 7.50 -2.91 2.23
C ALA A 58 7.56 -3.03 0.71
N TRP A 59 8.03 -2.00 0.00
CA TRP A 59 8.05 -1.97 -1.47
C TRP A 59 8.93 -3.07 -2.10
N LYS A 60 9.88 -3.65 -1.35
CA LYS A 60 10.69 -4.78 -1.83
C LYS A 60 9.94 -6.12 -1.78
N LEU A 61 8.81 -6.21 -1.07
CA LEU A 61 8.04 -7.44 -0.89
C LEU A 61 6.64 -7.32 -1.46
N VAL A 62 5.99 -6.17 -1.31
CA VAL A 62 4.59 -5.94 -1.71
C VAL A 62 4.42 -4.81 -2.73
N GLY A 63 5.53 -4.30 -3.29
CA GLY A 63 5.56 -3.28 -4.35
C GLY A 63 5.20 -1.85 -3.92
N LEU A 64 4.37 -1.68 -2.88
CA LEU A 64 3.96 -0.38 -2.36
C LEU A 64 4.52 -0.07 -0.96
N THR A 65 4.39 1.19 -0.55
CA THR A 65 4.75 1.70 0.77
C THR A 65 3.81 2.83 1.21
N CYS A 66 3.58 2.90 2.52
CA CYS A 66 2.73 3.92 3.13
C CYS A 66 3.16 5.34 2.81
N ILE A 67 2.21 6.11 2.28
CA ILE A 67 2.27 7.55 2.03
C ILE A 67 1.26 8.31 2.91
N GLY A 68 0.34 7.65 3.60
CA GLY A 68 -0.43 8.31 4.65
C GLY A 68 -1.69 7.60 5.11
N TRP A 69 -2.40 8.34 5.97
CA TRP A 69 -3.71 8.01 6.50
C TRP A 69 -4.57 9.26 6.65
N ALA A 70 -5.88 9.12 6.50
CA ALA A 70 -6.86 10.18 6.71
C ALA A 70 -8.26 9.59 6.96
N GLY A 71 -9.05 10.23 7.83
CA GLY A 71 -10.46 9.90 8.04
C GLY A 71 -11.39 10.76 7.18
N GLY A 72 -12.56 10.21 6.83
CA GLY A 72 -13.73 10.97 6.35
C GLY A 72 -13.74 11.47 4.90
N ASN A 73 -12.60 11.60 4.21
CA ASN A 73 -12.55 12.03 2.79
C ASN A 73 -11.95 10.93 1.91
N PHE A 74 -12.74 9.88 1.64
CA PHE A 74 -12.26 8.73 0.89
C PHE A 74 -12.41 8.99 -0.60
N LYS A 75 -11.41 8.57 -1.38
CA LYS A 75 -11.41 8.79 -2.84
C LYS A 75 -11.54 7.49 -3.61
N PRO A 76 -12.21 7.50 -4.77
CA PRO A 76 -12.20 6.36 -5.67
C PRO A 76 -10.83 6.20 -6.32
N TYR A 77 -10.63 5.08 -7.00
CA TYR A 77 -9.56 4.95 -7.98
C TYR A 77 -10.02 5.51 -9.33
N LYS A 78 -9.06 5.85 -10.18
CA LYS A 78 -9.22 6.09 -11.62
C LYS A 78 -8.44 5.04 -12.38
N VAL A 79 -9.00 4.55 -13.48
CA VAL A 79 -8.32 3.55 -14.31
C VAL A 79 -7.15 4.19 -15.06
N ASP A 80 -5.96 3.60 -14.97
CA ASP A 80 -4.77 4.06 -15.70
C ASP A 80 -4.55 3.22 -16.96
N LEU A 81 -4.84 1.90 -16.91
CA LEU A 81 -4.59 0.95 -18.00
C LEU A 81 -5.82 0.07 -18.28
N PRO A 82 -6.86 0.56 -18.98
CA PRO A 82 -8.10 -0.20 -19.21
C PRO A 82 -7.89 -1.46 -20.08
N ASN A 83 -6.84 -1.47 -20.92
CA ASN A 83 -6.50 -2.61 -21.78
C ASN A 83 -5.63 -3.67 -21.07
N HIS A 84 -5.30 -3.49 -19.79
CA HIS A 84 -4.55 -4.49 -19.04
C HIS A 84 -5.40 -5.75 -18.86
N PHE A 85 -4.78 -6.94 -18.91
CA PHE A 85 -5.52 -8.22 -18.85
C PHE A 85 -6.41 -8.33 -17.60
N LEU A 86 -6.01 -7.71 -16.48
CA LEU A 86 -6.83 -7.67 -15.25
C LEU A 86 -8.19 -7.00 -15.41
N PHE A 87 -8.38 -6.14 -16.41
CA PHE A 87 -9.68 -5.55 -16.74
C PHE A 87 -10.43 -6.31 -17.83
N ASN A 88 -9.83 -7.34 -18.43
CA ASN A 88 -10.34 -7.99 -19.63
C ASN A 88 -10.58 -9.49 -19.47
N GLU A 89 -9.87 -10.16 -18.55
CA GLU A 89 -9.90 -11.62 -18.40
C GLU A 89 -9.96 -12.06 -16.93
N PRO A 90 -10.75 -13.10 -16.60
CA PRO A 90 -11.77 -13.73 -17.45
C PRO A 90 -13.06 -12.90 -17.55
N ASN A 91 -13.26 -11.92 -16.66
CA ASN A 91 -14.43 -11.05 -16.67
C ASN A 91 -14.05 -9.70 -17.28
N LYS A 92 -14.70 -9.31 -18.37
CA LYS A 92 -14.51 -7.98 -18.96
C LYS A 92 -15.11 -6.91 -18.05
N ILE A 93 -14.32 -5.90 -17.71
CA ILE A 93 -14.69 -4.72 -16.94
C ILE A 93 -14.71 -3.54 -17.90
N GLU A 94 -15.89 -2.99 -18.14
CA GLU A 94 -16.08 -1.87 -19.09
C GLU A 94 -15.84 -0.54 -18.37
N LEU A 95 -14.57 -0.18 -18.21
CA LEU A 95 -14.15 1.14 -17.71
C LEU A 95 -13.17 1.78 -18.70
N GLU A 96 -13.29 3.09 -18.88
CA GLU A 96 -12.37 3.88 -19.71
C GLU A 96 -11.18 4.43 -18.90
N GLU A 97 -10.12 4.87 -19.58
CA GLU A 97 -9.01 5.56 -18.93
C GLU A 97 -9.52 6.82 -18.21
N GLY A 98 -9.16 6.97 -16.94
CA GLY A 98 -9.58 8.07 -16.08
C GLY A 98 -10.96 7.88 -15.43
N GLU A 99 -11.72 6.85 -15.80
CA GLU A 99 -13.02 6.56 -15.19
C GLU A 99 -12.87 6.13 -13.72
N GLU A 100 -13.76 6.64 -12.87
CA GLU A 100 -13.73 6.40 -11.43
C GLU A 100 -14.40 5.08 -11.06
N PHE A 101 -13.78 4.32 -10.15
CA PHE A 101 -14.35 3.07 -9.62
C PHE A 101 -13.86 2.79 -8.19
N GLY A 102 -14.41 1.73 -7.58
CA GLY A 102 -14.09 1.34 -6.22
C GLY A 102 -14.83 2.22 -5.21
N PHE A 103 -16.15 2.31 -5.33
CA PHE A 103 -17.01 3.03 -4.40
C PHE A 103 -17.58 2.10 -3.32
N ALA A 104 -17.39 2.47 -2.05
CA ALA A 104 -18.06 1.81 -0.93
C ALA A 104 -19.49 2.32 -0.70
N THR A 105 -19.74 3.58 -1.08
CA THR A 105 -21.07 4.19 -1.22
C THR A 105 -21.01 5.19 -2.38
N ASP A 106 -22.13 5.78 -2.78
CA ASP A 106 -22.21 6.81 -3.83
C ASP A 106 -21.24 7.99 -3.66
N THR A 107 -20.70 8.21 -2.45
CA THR A 107 -19.81 9.33 -2.13
C THR A 107 -18.50 8.93 -1.46
N ILE A 108 -18.35 7.66 -1.07
CA ILE A 108 -17.18 7.16 -0.33
C ILE A 108 -16.42 6.19 -1.22
N GLY A 109 -15.21 6.55 -1.64
CA GLY A 109 -14.35 5.67 -2.41
C GLY A 109 -13.53 4.67 -1.58
N ALA A 110 -12.77 3.82 -2.25
CA ALA A 110 -11.95 2.77 -1.64
C ALA A 110 -10.68 3.27 -0.95
N VAL A 111 -10.25 4.51 -1.21
CA VAL A 111 -8.98 5.06 -0.73
C VAL A 111 -9.19 5.98 0.46
N GLY A 112 -9.02 5.41 1.65
CA GLY A 112 -9.26 6.08 2.91
C GLY A 112 -8.81 5.25 4.09
N HIS A 113 -8.86 5.85 5.28
CA HIS A 113 -8.16 5.39 6.48
C HIS A 113 -6.65 5.33 6.30
N GLU A 114 -6.09 4.43 5.50
CA GLU A 114 -4.65 4.27 5.28
C GLU A 114 -4.35 3.87 3.84
N TYR A 115 -3.26 4.38 3.27
CA TYR A 115 -2.97 4.22 1.84
C TYR A 115 -1.46 4.18 1.50
N ASP A 116 -1.14 3.35 0.50
CA ASP A 116 0.20 3.00 0.04
C ASP A 116 0.39 3.33 -1.45
N VAL A 117 1.61 3.73 -1.83
CA VAL A 117 2.02 4.06 -3.21
C VAL A 117 3.37 3.45 -3.54
N ARG A 118 3.78 3.50 -4.81
CA ARG A 118 5.09 3.10 -5.29
C ARG A 118 6.21 3.90 -4.62
N LEU A 119 7.40 3.31 -4.57
CA LEU A 119 8.60 4.00 -4.09
C LEU A 119 8.87 5.25 -4.94
N SER A 120 8.73 5.14 -6.26
CA SER A 120 8.91 6.27 -7.17
C SER A 120 7.98 7.44 -6.86
N THR A 121 6.73 7.16 -6.48
CA THR A 121 5.73 8.16 -6.08
C THR A 121 6.10 8.87 -4.77
N ILE A 122 6.42 8.12 -3.71
CA ILE A 122 6.76 8.74 -2.41
C ILE A 122 8.11 9.48 -2.46
N LEU A 123 9.06 9.06 -3.30
CA LEU A 123 10.32 9.78 -3.48
C LEU A 123 10.11 11.13 -4.15
N LYS A 124 9.19 11.26 -5.12
CA LYS A 124 8.79 12.56 -5.68
C LYS A 124 8.16 13.47 -4.62
N ALA A 125 7.45 12.92 -3.65
CA ALA A 125 6.90 13.68 -2.53
C ALA A 125 7.95 14.13 -1.50
N THR A 126 9.20 13.64 -1.58
CA THR A 126 10.24 13.82 -0.55
C THR A 126 11.35 14.76 -1.01
N LYS A 127 11.68 15.78 -0.21
CA LYS A 127 12.79 16.71 -0.51
C LYS A 127 14.17 16.07 -0.40
N ASP A 128 14.42 15.40 0.72
CA ASP A 128 15.73 14.83 1.04
C ASP A 128 15.53 13.48 1.75
N PRO A 129 15.48 12.36 1.01
CA PRO A 129 15.28 11.05 1.62
C PRO A 129 16.52 10.66 2.45
N LYS A 130 16.30 10.22 3.69
CA LYS A 130 17.35 9.81 4.64
C LYS A 130 18.14 8.59 4.17
N LEU A 131 17.55 7.75 3.32
CA LEU A 131 18.24 6.66 2.65
C LEU A 131 18.55 7.06 1.21
N LYS A 132 19.77 6.77 0.76
CA LYS A 132 20.26 7.04 -0.60
C LYS A 132 20.36 5.75 -1.41
N GLY A 133 20.44 5.87 -2.74
CA GLY A 133 20.57 4.70 -3.63
C GLY A 133 19.35 3.78 -3.61
N LEU A 134 18.16 4.32 -3.37
CA LEU A 134 16.92 3.57 -3.34
C LEU A 134 16.51 3.20 -4.77
N VAL A 135 16.28 1.90 -4.99
CA VAL A 135 15.87 1.35 -6.28
C VAL A 135 14.51 0.68 -6.12
N GLU A 136 13.58 1.02 -7.01
CA GLU A 136 12.30 0.34 -7.13
C GLU A 136 12.49 -0.95 -7.95
N PRO A 137 11.91 -2.09 -7.52
CA PRO A 137 11.98 -3.31 -8.30
C PRO A 137 11.38 -3.15 -9.70
N GLU A 138 11.98 -3.84 -10.68
CA GLU A 138 11.43 -3.92 -12.03
C GLU A 138 10.13 -4.76 -12.07
N GLY A 139 9.32 -4.58 -13.11
CA GLY A 139 8.11 -5.37 -13.36
C GLY A 139 6.84 -4.88 -12.67
N ILE A 140 6.89 -3.79 -11.90
CA ILE A 140 5.70 -3.20 -11.25
C ILE A 140 4.91 -2.35 -12.26
N VAL A 141 3.66 -2.76 -12.52
CA VAL A 141 2.71 -2.04 -13.38
C VAL A 141 1.61 -1.43 -12.50
N THR A 142 1.40 -0.12 -12.60
CA THR A 142 0.24 0.55 -11.99
C THR A 142 -0.93 0.49 -12.98
N VAL A 143 -2.04 -0.12 -12.57
CA VAL A 143 -3.23 -0.34 -13.42
C VAL A 143 -4.36 0.66 -13.13
N ALA A 144 -4.34 1.26 -11.95
CA ALA A 144 -5.25 2.32 -11.52
C ALA A 144 -4.62 3.10 -10.36
N SER A 145 -5.01 4.36 -10.20
CA SER A 145 -4.47 5.21 -9.15
C SER A 145 -5.55 6.13 -8.55
N SER A 146 -5.34 6.58 -7.32
CA SER A 146 -6.26 7.50 -6.62
C SER A 146 -5.57 8.81 -6.32
N HIS A 147 -6.31 9.91 -6.41
CA HIS A 147 -5.77 11.27 -6.44
C HIS A 147 -6.45 12.20 -5.43
N ASP A 148 -5.65 13.00 -4.72
CA ASP A 148 -6.10 14.06 -3.83
C ASP A 148 -4.95 15.02 -3.46
N ASN A 149 -5.26 16.32 -3.32
CA ASN A 149 -4.29 17.36 -2.94
C ASN A 149 -3.95 17.43 -1.43
N ARG A 150 -4.31 16.41 -0.65
CA ARG A 150 -3.99 16.32 0.78
C ARG A 150 -2.49 16.28 1.08
N ASN A 151 -2.18 16.68 2.30
CA ASN A 151 -0.87 16.45 2.89
C ASN A 151 -0.62 14.94 3.03
N VAL A 152 0.62 14.52 2.85
CA VAL A 152 1.06 13.12 2.88
C VAL A 152 2.32 12.96 3.73
N LEU A 153 2.62 11.73 4.12
CA LEU A 153 3.93 11.37 4.63
C LEU A 153 4.95 11.41 3.50
N ASP A 154 6.08 12.03 3.75
CA ASP A 154 7.26 11.83 2.92
C ASP A 154 7.92 10.48 3.23
N PHE A 155 8.94 10.12 2.47
CA PHE A 155 9.71 8.90 2.69
C PHE A 155 10.30 8.82 4.10
N ASN A 156 10.63 9.98 4.68
CA ASN A 156 11.20 10.09 6.01
C ASN A 156 10.17 9.85 7.12
N ALA A 157 8.88 9.86 6.77
CA ALA A 157 7.74 9.64 7.64
C ALA A 157 7.72 10.60 8.84
N GLU A 158 8.07 11.88 8.60
CA GLU A 158 8.19 12.86 9.70
C GLU A 158 6.85 13.44 10.15
N SER A 159 5.90 13.65 9.24
CA SER A 159 4.49 14.01 9.51
C SER A 159 3.77 14.12 8.17
N HIS A 160 2.44 14.28 8.18
CA HIS A 160 1.73 14.73 6.98
C HIS A 160 2.15 16.16 6.65
N LYS A 161 2.74 16.35 5.47
CA LYS A 161 3.22 17.64 4.97
C LYS A 161 2.79 17.81 3.51
N LYS A 162 2.92 19.04 3.01
CA LYS A 162 2.76 19.32 1.58
C LYS A 162 3.87 18.61 0.79
N ARG A 163 3.50 17.99 -0.34
CA ARG A 163 4.42 17.32 -1.27
C ARG A 163 5.41 18.31 -1.87
N VAL A 164 6.66 17.87 -2.07
CA VAL A 164 7.74 18.75 -2.59
C VAL A 164 7.89 18.69 -4.12
N GLY A 165 7.59 17.56 -4.77
CA GLY A 165 7.66 17.38 -6.22
C GLY A 165 6.32 17.50 -6.96
N GLY A 166 5.27 18.03 -6.31
CA GLY A 166 3.92 18.08 -6.88
C GLY A 166 3.23 16.71 -6.92
N GLY A 167 2.26 16.57 -7.83
CA GLY A 167 1.41 15.39 -7.96
C GLY A 167 0.32 15.30 -6.88
N ASP A 168 -0.65 14.44 -7.15
CA ASP A 168 -1.82 14.22 -6.30
C ASP A 168 -2.09 12.75 -5.98
N THR A 169 -1.31 11.81 -6.51
CA THR A 169 -1.44 10.37 -6.21
C THR A 169 -1.36 10.11 -4.70
N ILE A 170 -2.33 9.38 -4.18
CA ILE A 170 -2.44 8.95 -2.77
C ILE A 170 -2.52 7.43 -2.62
N ALA A 171 -2.91 6.69 -3.64
CA ALA A 171 -2.85 5.24 -3.67
C ALA A 171 -2.67 4.74 -5.10
N GLU A 172 -2.14 3.53 -5.24
CA GLU A 172 -1.95 2.86 -6.53
C GLU A 172 -2.41 1.40 -6.42
N ILE A 173 -3.17 0.94 -7.41
CA ILE A 173 -3.42 -0.47 -7.66
C ILE A 173 -2.31 -0.96 -8.60
N ILE A 174 -1.54 -1.94 -8.15
CA ILE A 174 -0.45 -2.52 -8.92
C ILE A 174 -0.65 -4.02 -9.18
N TYR A 175 -0.08 -4.45 -10.30
CA TYR A 175 0.28 -5.84 -10.56
C TYR A 175 1.79 -5.91 -10.79
N TRP A 176 2.45 -6.83 -10.11
CA TRP A 176 3.90 -6.96 -10.15
C TRP A 176 4.29 -8.40 -10.45
N GLU A 177 4.97 -8.59 -11.57
CA GLU A 177 5.69 -9.84 -11.87
C GLU A 177 7.12 -9.71 -11.36
N ARG A 178 7.47 -10.54 -10.38
CA ARG A 178 8.76 -10.43 -9.71
C ARG A 178 9.86 -11.05 -10.59
N PRO A 179 11.03 -10.39 -10.72
CA PRO A 179 12.15 -10.96 -11.47
C PRO A 179 12.58 -12.36 -11.00
N GLU A 180 12.50 -12.61 -9.69
CA GLU A 180 12.79 -13.89 -9.04
C GLU A 180 11.66 -14.92 -9.14
N GLY A 181 10.54 -14.57 -9.78
CA GLY A 181 9.34 -15.39 -9.91
C GLY A 181 8.26 -15.08 -8.87
N GLY A 182 7.04 -15.47 -9.22
CA GLY A 182 5.85 -15.13 -8.44
C GLY A 182 5.27 -13.76 -8.82
N ARG A 183 4.11 -13.45 -8.23
CA ARG A 183 3.30 -12.27 -8.59
C ARG A 183 2.72 -11.61 -7.34
N VAL A 184 2.60 -10.30 -7.37
CA VAL A 184 1.97 -9.51 -6.31
C VAL A 184 0.88 -8.65 -6.91
N PHE A 185 -0.29 -8.66 -6.29
CA PHE A 185 -1.35 -7.70 -6.53
C PHE A 185 -1.57 -6.90 -5.24
N HIS A 186 -1.62 -5.57 -5.35
CA HIS A 186 -1.77 -4.69 -4.20
C HIS A 186 -2.64 -3.49 -4.56
N THR A 187 -3.65 -3.19 -3.74
CA THR A 187 -4.61 -2.12 -4.01
C THR A 187 -4.25 -0.79 -3.35
N GLY A 188 -3.39 -0.81 -2.35
CA GLY A 188 -2.84 0.41 -1.76
C GLY A 188 -3.79 1.14 -0.84
N SER A 189 -4.87 0.49 -0.37
CA SER A 189 -5.78 1.07 0.62
C SER A 189 -6.41 0.02 1.54
N ILE A 190 -6.55 0.36 2.83
CA ILE A 190 -7.18 -0.51 3.84
C ILE A 190 -8.69 -0.65 3.61
N ALA A 191 -9.35 0.38 3.06
CA ALA A 191 -10.79 0.36 2.81
C ALA A 191 -11.18 -0.38 1.51
N THR A 192 -10.21 -0.97 0.79
CA THR A 192 -10.45 -1.72 -0.45
C THR A 192 -11.49 -2.82 -0.26
N ALA A 193 -11.42 -3.61 0.83
CA ALA A 193 -12.33 -4.72 1.03
C ALA A 193 -13.79 -4.27 1.21
N TRP A 194 -14.00 -3.10 1.82
CA TRP A 194 -15.34 -2.52 1.95
C TRP A 194 -15.88 -2.10 0.58
N ALA A 195 -15.09 -1.37 -0.22
CA ALA A 195 -15.50 -1.00 -1.57
C ALA A 195 -15.70 -2.21 -2.48
N MET A 196 -14.87 -3.23 -2.39
CA MET A 196 -14.99 -4.47 -3.17
C MET A 196 -16.33 -5.18 -2.96
N TYR A 197 -16.93 -5.07 -1.77
CA TYR A 197 -18.24 -5.63 -1.48
C TYR A 197 -19.38 -4.88 -2.20
N HIS A 198 -19.23 -3.58 -2.45
CA HIS A 198 -20.28 -2.73 -3.01
C HIS A 198 -20.08 -2.38 -4.49
N ASP A 199 -18.83 -2.29 -4.96
CA ASP A 199 -18.45 -1.86 -6.29
C ASP A 199 -18.20 -3.07 -7.20
N LYS A 200 -19.09 -3.28 -8.17
CA LYS A 200 -18.99 -4.40 -9.11
C LYS A 200 -17.67 -4.39 -9.90
N PRO A 201 -17.20 -3.26 -10.49
CA PRO A 201 -15.91 -3.25 -11.18
C PRO A 201 -14.74 -3.67 -10.30
N LEU A 202 -14.64 -3.17 -9.07
CA LEU A 202 -13.58 -3.58 -8.14
C LEU A 202 -13.72 -5.06 -7.75
N SER A 203 -14.94 -5.57 -7.56
CA SER A 203 -15.18 -6.99 -7.29
C SER A 203 -14.70 -7.89 -8.43
N GLU A 204 -15.05 -7.56 -9.68
CA GLU A 204 -14.62 -8.29 -10.87
C GLU A 204 -13.10 -8.20 -11.07
N LEU A 205 -12.48 -7.05 -10.78
CA LEU A 205 -11.03 -6.90 -10.83
C LEU A 205 -10.34 -7.90 -9.89
N ILE A 206 -10.85 -8.06 -8.66
CA ILE A 206 -10.29 -9.04 -7.72
C ILE A 206 -10.51 -10.48 -8.19
N LYS A 207 -11.67 -10.81 -8.77
CA LYS A 207 -11.90 -12.14 -9.37
C LYS A 207 -10.92 -12.42 -10.50
N ASN A 208 -10.65 -11.44 -11.33
CA ASN A 208 -9.66 -11.53 -12.41
C ASN A 208 -8.26 -11.79 -11.86
N VAL A 209 -7.85 -11.06 -10.82
CA VAL A 209 -6.58 -11.32 -10.12
C VAL A 209 -6.50 -12.77 -9.60
N LEU A 210 -7.55 -13.24 -8.91
CA LEU A 210 -7.59 -14.60 -8.36
C LEU A 210 -7.51 -15.67 -9.47
N HIS A 211 -8.22 -15.47 -10.57
CA HIS A 211 -8.14 -16.34 -11.76
C HIS A 211 -6.70 -16.40 -12.29
N HIS A 212 -6.05 -15.25 -12.51
CA HIS A 212 -4.68 -15.24 -12.98
C HIS A 212 -3.72 -15.84 -11.96
N PHE A 213 -4.01 -15.75 -10.66
CA PHE A 213 -3.28 -16.43 -9.60
C PHE A 213 -3.54 -17.95 -9.53
N LYS A 214 -4.38 -18.48 -10.43
CA LYS A 214 -4.76 -19.90 -10.52
C LYS A 214 -5.46 -20.39 -9.26
N ILE A 215 -6.25 -19.51 -8.65
CA ILE A 215 -7.13 -19.88 -7.55
C ILE A 215 -8.42 -20.42 -8.17
N GLU A 216 -8.67 -21.72 -7.96
CA GLU A 216 -9.92 -22.35 -8.35
C GLU A 216 -11.04 -21.89 -7.40
N PRO A 217 -12.23 -21.56 -7.91
CA PRO A 217 -13.38 -21.33 -7.05
C PRO A 217 -13.69 -22.63 -6.29
N GLU A 218 -13.95 -22.51 -4.99
CA GLU A 218 -14.46 -23.64 -4.22
C GLU A 218 -15.86 -23.93 -4.73
N ASN A 219 -16.08 -25.14 -5.29
CA ASN A 219 -17.42 -25.56 -5.69
C ASN A 219 -18.28 -25.54 -4.43
N GLU A 220 -19.33 -24.71 -4.40
CA GLU A 220 -20.34 -24.79 -3.35
C GLU A 220 -20.85 -26.24 -3.33
N ALA A 221 -20.54 -26.96 -2.26
CA ALA A 221 -21.16 -28.24 -1.99
C ALA A 221 -22.65 -27.95 -1.79
N ASN A 222 -23.46 -28.34 -2.77
CA ASN A 222 -24.93 -28.31 -2.72
C ASN A 222 -25.47 -28.93 -1.43
#